data_AF-V9D3N8-F1
#
_entry.id   AF-V9D3N8-F1
#
_cell.length_a   1.000
_cell.length_b   1.000
_cell.length_c   1.000
_cell.angle_alpha   90.00
_cell.angle_beta   90.00
_cell.angle_gamma   90.00
#
_symmetry.space_group_name_H-M   'P 1'
#
loop_
_entity.id
_entity.type
_entity.pdbx_description
1 polymer ?
#
loop_
_entity_poly.entity_id
_entity_poly.type
_entity_poly.pdbx_seq_one_letter_code
_entity_poly.pdbx_strand_id
1 'polypeptide(L)'
;MEGEGSEDQDQDARSVGALSIPAGLEALCLTRFDQLTTTGQLIYEPSTAETVEDQGFMVNFRFAPHLRRKPITPADAPERTTGKGHNPFLNPPPSEVLSPVGPYHLLLVNKFSVYRPSLLLITREFSPQADGLSRNDLAAAWTILCHFKEPYMMIYNCGFESGSSQGHKHMQLWPYPNEQELGFKLFPSQAKSDVYVTEQISNVPHKHFVLLLPTSADLDTLVRTYDKLLRCVRQSHCEAGKGTDYNVIVVKEWMCMIPRRHSGLDRGAGANSAAMLGLVWTITGTEREVWNSTGPAEYFKYLGLPR
;
A
#
# COMPACT_ATOMS: atom_id res chain seq x y z
N MET A 1 57.11 9.41 7.45
CA MET A 1 56.56 10.51 8.26
C MET A 1 55.87 11.43 7.28
N GLU A 2 54.67 11.08 6.80
CA GLU A 2 53.38 11.21 7.52
C GLU A 2 53.22 12.64 8.05
N GLY A 3 52.23 13.44 7.66
CA GLY A 3 51.11 13.29 6.73
C GLY A 3 50.37 14.63 6.73
N GLU A 4 50.13 15.20 5.55
CA GLU A 4 49.37 16.43 5.40
C GLU A 4 47.90 16.11 5.08
N GLY A 5 47.03 16.72 5.89
CA GLY A 5 45.62 17.08 5.66
C GLY A 5 44.82 16.33 4.60
N SER A 6 43.94 15.43 5.05
CA SER A 6 42.70 15.09 4.35
C SER A 6 41.51 15.42 5.25
N GLU A 7 41.16 16.70 5.35
CA GLU A 7 39.94 17.17 6.06
C GLU A 7 38.81 17.56 5.10
N ASP A 8 38.82 17.09 3.85
CA ASP A 8 37.90 17.58 2.82
C ASP A 8 37.06 16.49 2.11
N GLN A 9 36.73 15.40 2.82
CA GLN A 9 35.83 14.35 2.28
C GLN A 9 34.67 13.95 3.18
N ASP A 10 34.36 14.72 4.22
CA ASP A 10 33.31 14.33 5.18
C ASP A 10 32.16 15.37 5.33
N GLN A 11 32.00 16.28 4.36
CA GLN A 11 30.90 17.25 4.33
C GLN A 11 29.82 17.02 3.26
N ASP A 12 29.96 16.03 2.38
CA ASP A 12 29.03 15.87 1.24
C ASP A 12 28.03 14.69 1.38
N ALA A 13 27.88 14.13 2.58
CA ALA A 13 26.95 13.03 2.87
C ALA A 13 25.70 13.44 3.68
N ARG A 14 25.44 14.74 3.85
CA ARG A 14 24.30 15.28 4.62
C ARG A 14 23.45 16.26 3.81
N SER A 15 22.86 15.83 2.70
CA SER A 15 21.55 16.33 2.27
C SER A 15 20.99 15.50 1.11
N VAL A 16 20.13 14.54 1.41
CA VAL A 16 19.08 14.22 0.43
C VAL A 16 18.16 15.43 0.45
N GLY A 17 18.36 16.35 -0.49
CA GLY A 17 17.52 17.54 -0.64
C GLY A 17 16.05 17.11 -0.63
N ALA A 18 15.25 17.75 0.22
CA ALA A 18 13.82 17.47 0.31
C ALA A 18 13.23 17.45 -1.11
N LEU A 19 12.59 16.35 -1.48
CA LEU A 19 11.94 16.25 -2.79
C LEU A 19 10.98 17.44 -2.92
N SER A 20 11.16 18.25 -3.95
CA SER A 20 10.36 19.44 -4.15
C SER A 20 8.92 19.04 -4.49
N ILE A 21 7.97 19.51 -3.68
CA ILE A 21 6.54 19.31 -3.87
C ILE A 21 5.86 20.67 -4.03
N PRO A 22 5.00 20.85 -5.04
CA PRO A 22 4.26 22.10 -5.20
C PRO A 22 3.44 22.45 -3.96
N ALA A 23 3.50 23.71 -3.54
CA ALA A 23 2.62 24.21 -2.50
C ALA A 23 1.15 24.00 -2.92
N GLY A 24 0.33 23.43 -2.03
CA GLY A 24 -1.08 23.14 -2.31
C GLY A 24 -1.34 21.86 -3.10
N LEU A 25 -0.35 20.95 -3.23
CA LEU A 25 -0.54 19.68 -3.93
C LEU A 25 -1.75 18.88 -3.41
N GLU A 26 -1.97 18.84 -2.09
CA GLU A 26 -3.11 18.13 -1.49
C GLU A 26 -4.47 18.67 -2.00
N ALA A 27 -4.63 19.99 -2.04
CA ALA A 27 -5.84 20.64 -2.57
C ALA A 27 -5.99 20.39 -4.08
N LEU A 28 -4.88 20.38 -4.84
CA LEU A 28 -4.88 20.02 -6.25
C LEU A 28 -5.33 18.56 -6.46
N CYS A 29 -4.86 17.63 -5.63
CA CYS A 29 -5.27 16.22 -5.68
C CYS A 29 -6.78 16.09 -5.56
N LEU A 30 -7.37 16.75 -4.57
CA LEU A 30 -8.81 16.73 -4.33
C LEU A 30 -9.58 17.38 -5.49
N THR A 31 -9.16 18.56 -5.92
CA THR A 31 -9.81 19.32 -6.99
C THR A 31 -9.79 18.55 -8.32
N ARG A 32 -8.64 17.97 -8.68
CA ARG A 32 -8.50 17.17 -9.90
C ARG A 32 -9.34 15.90 -9.81
N PHE A 33 -9.37 15.24 -8.66
CA PHE A 33 -10.21 14.07 -8.43
C PHE A 33 -11.69 14.38 -8.68
N ASP A 34 -12.20 15.47 -8.11
CA ASP A 34 -13.60 15.89 -8.26
C ASP A 34 -13.95 16.24 -9.71
N GLN A 35 -13.04 16.96 -10.38
CA GLN A 35 -13.20 17.32 -11.78
C GLN A 35 -13.27 16.08 -12.67
N LEU A 36 -12.36 15.11 -12.49
CA LEU A 36 -12.34 13.89 -13.30
C LEU A 36 -13.52 12.97 -12.98
N THR A 37 -14.00 12.96 -11.74
CA THR A 37 -15.23 12.24 -11.36
C THR A 37 -16.44 12.87 -12.07
N THR A 38 -16.59 14.20 -11.98
CA THR A 38 -17.71 14.94 -12.58
C THR A 38 -17.75 14.79 -14.10
N THR A 39 -16.58 14.73 -14.75
CA THR A 39 -16.46 14.54 -16.20
C THR A 39 -16.47 13.08 -16.64
N GLY A 40 -16.64 12.12 -15.71
CA GLY A 40 -16.70 10.68 -16.01
C GLY A 40 -15.37 10.06 -16.44
N GLN A 41 -14.25 10.76 -16.30
CA GLN A 41 -12.91 10.26 -16.62
C GLN A 41 -12.34 9.39 -15.49
N LEU A 42 -12.74 9.67 -14.25
CA LEU A 42 -12.44 8.88 -13.05
C LEU A 42 -13.70 8.15 -12.60
N ILE A 43 -13.55 6.89 -12.22
CA ILE A 43 -14.61 6.02 -11.77
C ILE A 43 -14.63 5.99 -10.24
N TYR A 44 -15.59 6.72 -9.66
CA TYR A 44 -15.86 6.78 -8.24
C TYR A 44 -17.37 6.90 -8.03
N GLU A 45 -17.93 6.00 -7.23
CA GLU A 45 -19.36 5.96 -6.92
C GLU A 45 -19.54 5.83 -5.40
N PRO A 46 -20.63 6.38 -4.84
CA PRO A 46 -20.98 6.16 -3.44
C PRO A 46 -21.04 4.66 -3.13
N SER A 47 -20.47 4.27 -2.00
CA SER A 47 -20.45 2.88 -1.53
C SER A 47 -21.01 2.80 -0.12
N THR A 48 -21.75 1.74 0.15
CA THR A 48 -22.17 1.38 1.51
C THR A 48 -21.15 0.46 2.14
N ALA A 49 -21.08 0.46 3.47
CA ALA A 49 -20.23 -0.45 4.20
C ALA A 49 -20.94 -1.00 5.44
N GLU A 50 -20.59 -2.23 5.81
CA GLU A 50 -21.00 -2.86 7.06
C GLU A 50 -19.75 -3.35 7.81
N THR A 51 -19.76 -3.24 9.14
CA THR A 51 -18.70 -3.79 9.98
C THR A 51 -19.21 -5.04 10.67
N VAL A 52 -18.42 -6.12 10.60
CA VAL A 52 -18.69 -7.39 11.28
C VAL A 52 -17.49 -7.79 12.12
N GLU A 53 -17.72 -8.62 13.13
CA GLU A 53 -16.68 -9.24 13.93
C GLU A 53 -16.70 -10.76 13.66
N ASP A 54 -15.51 -11.35 13.45
CA ASP A 54 -15.35 -12.80 13.41
C ASP A 54 -14.10 -13.19 14.21
N GLN A 55 -14.26 -14.07 15.19
CA GLN A 55 -13.20 -14.48 16.12
C GLN A 55 -12.44 -13.30 16.77
N GLY A 56 -13.13 -12.18 17.04
CA GLY A 56 -12.53 -10.96 17.59
C GLY A 56 -11.75 -10.11 16.59
N PHE A 57 -11.71 -10.49 15.31
CA PHE A 57 -11.16 -9.68 14.22
C PHE A 57 -12.26 -8.87 13.55
N MET A 58 -12.07 -7.55 13.47
CA MET A 58 -13.05 -6.62 12.90
C MET A 58 -12.84 -6.48 11.40
N VAL A 59 -13.93 -6.53 10.64
CA VAL A 59 -13.91 -6.45 9.17
C VAL A 59 -14.97 -5.47 8.70
N ASN A 60 -14.56 -4.43 7.99
CA ASN A 60 -15.43 -3.53 7.25
C ASN A 60 -15.56 -4.01 5.80
N PHE A 61 -16.75 -4.48 5.44
CA PHE A 61 -17.09 -4.83 4.06
C PHE A 61 -17.72 -3.62 3.38
N ARG A 62 -17.03 -3.06 2.39
CA ARG A 62 -17.52 -1.98 1.54
C ARG A 62 -17.96 -2.52 0.18
N PHE A 63 -19.17 -2.21 -0.23
CA PHE A 63 -19.70 -2.61 -1.53
C PHE A 63 -19.36 -1.56 -2.61
N ALA A 64 -18.51 -1.93 -3.57
CA ALA A 64 -17.94 -1.07 -4.60
C ALA A 64 -18.07 -1.74 -6.00
N PRO A 65 -19.29 -1.84 -6.56
CA PRO A 65 -19.55 -2.58 -7.80
C PRO A 65 -18.83 -1.98 -9.02
N HIS A 66 -18.52 -0.68 -8.99
CA HIS A 66 -17.79 0.01 -10.04
C HIS A 66 -16.40 -0.55 -10.30
N LEU A 67 -15.79 -1.22 -9.30
CA LEU A 67 -14.49 -1.85 -9.44
C LEU A 67 -14.48 -3.02 -10.43
N ARG A 68 -15.64 -3.55 -10.86
CA ARG A 68 -15.73 -4.53 -11.95
C ARG A 68 -15.09 -4.01 -13.25
N ARG A 69 -15.06 -2.69 -13.45
CA ARG A 69 -14.46 -2.04 -14.62
C ARG A 69 -12.93 -1.99 -14.55
N LYS A 70 -12.32 -2.30 -13.40
CA LYS A 70 -10.88 -2.21 -13.20
C LYS A 70 -10.18 -3.37 -13.90
N PRO A 71 -9.27 -3.11 -14.86
CA PRO A 71 -8.49 -4.17 -15.47
C PRO A 71 -7.52 -4.75 -14.44
N ILE A 72 -7.47 -6.08 -14.37
CA ILE A 72 -6.53 -6.83 -13.54
C ILE A 72 -5.60 -7.58 -14.49
N THR A 73 -4.30 -7.29 -14.41
CA THR A 73 -3.29 -8.01 -15.17
C THR A 73 -3.17 -9.44 -14.63
N PRO A 74 -3.38 -10.49 -15.45
CA PRO A 74 -3.23 -11.89 -15.03
C PRO A 74 -1.85 -12.21 -14.46
N ALA A 75 -1.74 -13.30 -13.69
CA ALA A 75 -0.50 -13.68 -13.00
C ALA A 75 0.66 -14.00 -13.95
N ASP A 76 0.35 -14.66 -15.06
CA ASP A 76 1.28 -15.14 -16.08
C ASP A 76 1.54 -14.12 -17.21
N ALA A 77 0.93 -12.95 -17.13
CA ALA A 77 1.01 -11.94 -18.16
C ALA A 77 2.43 -11.34 -18.26
N PRO A 78 3.02 -11.23 -19.47
CA PRO A 78 4.38 -10.68 -19.66
C PRO A 78 4.51 -9.22 -19.21
N GLU A 79 3.41 -8.48 -19.13
CA GLU A 79 3.33 -7.12 -18.59
C GLU A 79 3.86 -7.04 -17.14
N ARG A 80 3.75 -8.14 -16.37
CA ARG A 80 4.20 -8.18 -14.96
C ARG A 80 5.70 -8.22 -14.79
N THR A 81 6.42 -8.78 -15.76
CA THR A 81 7.87 -8.98 -15.67
C THR A 81 8.65 -8.11 -16.63
N THR A 82 8.07 -7.76 -17.78
CA THR A 82 8.76 -7.02 -18.86
C THR A 82 8.21 -5.62 -19.09
N GLY A 83 7.00 -5.33 -18.58
CA GLY A 83 6.28 -4.09 -18.87
C GLY A 83 5.75 -4.00 -20.30
N LYS A 84 6.00 -5.01 -21.16
CA LYS A 84 5.51 -5.07 -22.54
C LYS A 84 4.06 -5.55 -22.56
N GLY A 85 3.22 -4.84 -23.31
CA GLY A 85 1.78 -5.07 -23.41
C GLY A 85 0.99 -3.86 -22.96
N HIS A 86 -0.20 -4.06 -22.40
CA HIS A 86 -1.00 -2.94 -21.89
C HIS A 86 -0.49 -2.47 -20.52
N ASN A 87 0.24 -1.35 -20.49
CA ASN A 87 0.77 -0.73 -19.27
C ASN A 87 0.32 0.75 -19.19
N PRO A 88 -0.73 1.07 -18.41
CA PRO A 88 -1.26 2.43 -18.32
C PRO A 88 -0.31 3.42 -17.63
N PHE A 89 0.75 2.94 -16.98
CA PHE A 89 1.67 3.75 -16.18
C PHE A 89 2.94 4.16 -16.92
N LEU A 90 3.26 3.57 -18.08
CA LEU A 90 4.39 4.02 -18.91
C LEU A 90 4.09 5.36 -19.61
N ASN A 91 2.84 5.57 -20.03
CA ASN A 91 2.38 6.79 -20.67
C ASN A 91 1.02 7.20 -20.09
N PRO A 92 0.97 7.64 -18.82
CA PRO A 92 -0.29 7.96 -18.18
C PRO A 92 -0.94 9.18 -18.86
N PRO A 93 -2.28 9.26 -18.93
CA PRO A 93 -2.97 10.43 -19.44
C PRO A 93 -2.54 11.71 -18.70
N PRO A 94 -2.17 12.80 -19.39
CA PRO A 94 -1.73 14.04 -18.72
C PRO A 94 -2.77 14.62 -17.76
N SER A 95 -4.06 14.36 -18.00
CA SER A 95 -5.14 14.76 -17.09
C SER A 95 -5.12 14.01 -15.76
N GLU A 96 -4.56 12.80 -15.70
CA GLU A 96 -4.46 11.99 -14.49
C GLU A 96 -3.19 12.30 -13.68
N VAL A 97 -2.17 12.89 -14.31
CA VAL A 97 -0.91 13.27 -13.65
C VAL A 97 -1.09 14.55 -12.83
N LEU A 98 -0.69 14.49 -11.55
CA LEU A 98 -0.78 15.58 -10.59
C LEU A 98 0.56 16.29 -10.41
N SER A 99 1.63 15.52 -10.18
CA SER A 99 2.95 16.08 -9.94
C SER A 99 4.07 15.02 -10.06
N PRO A 100 5.26 15.39 -10.56
CA PRO A 100 6.49 14.68 -10.25
C PRO A 100 6.74 14.59 -8.74
N VAL A 101 7.25 13.44 -8.28
CA VAL A 101 7.74 13.28 -6.91
C VAL A 101 9.20 12.84 -6.99
N GLY A 102 10.09 13.84 -7.06
CA GLY A 102 11.48 13.60 -7.44
C GLY A 102 11.63 13.13 -8.90
N PRO A 103 12.82 12.61 -9.27
CA PRO A 103 13.14 12.26 -10.64
C PRO A 103 12.56 10.91 -11.10
N TYR A 104 12.15 10.04 -10.17
CA TYR A 104 11.79 8.65 -10.45
C TYR A 104 10.29 8.33 -10.37
N HIS A 105 9.48 9.23 -9.81
CA HIS A 105 8.07 8.96 -9.56
C HIS A 105 7.13 10.02 -10.13
N LEU A 106 5.89 9.60 -10.36
CA LEU A 106 4.76 10.47 -10.67
C LEU A 106 3.62 10.17 -9.70
N LEU A 107 3.00 11.23 -9.18
CA LEU A 107 1.74 11.16 -8.44
C LEU A 107 0.58 11.36 -9.42
N LEU A 108 -0.36 10.43 -9.40
CA LEU A 108 -1.55 10.39 -10.26
C LEU A 108 -2.80 10.28 -9.39
N VAL A 109 -3.94 10.71 -9.93
CA VAL A 109 -5.24 10.26 -9.43
C VAL A 109 -5.45 8.78 -9.76
N ASN A 110 -6.09 8.02 -8.87
CA ASN A 110 -6.45 6.65 -9.16
C ASN A 110 -7.77 6.60 -9.94
N LYS A 111 -7.73 6.12 -11.20
CA LYS A 111 -8.92 6.03 -12.04
C LYS A 111 -10.05 5.16 -11.47
N PHE A 112 -9.73 4.12 -10.69
CA PHE A 112 -10.71 3.20 -10.10
C PHE A 112 -10.69 3.34 -8.58
N SER A 113 -11.42 4.33 -8.09
CA SER A 113 -11.30 4.81 -6.72
C SER A 113 -12.39 4.29 -5.80
N VAL A 114 -11.99 3.92 -4.59
CA VAL A 114 -12.91 3.58 -3.49
C VAL A 114 -13.06 4.74 -2.52
N TYR A 115 -11.97 5.48 -2.30
CA TYR A 115 -11.94 6.64 -1.43
C TYR A 115 -11.73 7.92 -2.23
N ARG A 116 -12.16 9.04 -1.66
CA ARG A 116 -12.01 10.37 -2.23
C ARG A 116 -10.96 11.16 -1.43
N PRO A 117 -9.83 11.58 -2.02
CA PRO A 117 -9.28 11.10 -3.28
C PRO A 117 -8.46 9.81 -3.05
N SER A 118 -8.49 8.88 -4.01
CA SER A 118 -7.50 7.80 -4.07
C SER A 118 -6.43 8.18 -5.10
N LEU A 119 -5.17 7.93 -4.78
CA LEU A 119 -4.00 8.34 -5.53
C LEU A 119 -3.12 7.14 -5.87
N LEU A 120 -2.30 7.28 -6.90
CA LEU A 120 -1.25 6.34 -7.28
C LEU A 120 0.08 7.08 -7.30
N LEU A 121 1.09 6.50 -6.65
CA LEU A 121 2.48 6.93 -6.77
C LEU A 121 3.23 5.86 -7.55
N ILE A 122 3.50 6.12 -8.82
CA ILE A 122 4.06 5.16 -9.77
C ILE A 122 5.54 5.45 -10.01
N THR A 123 6.33 4.43 -10.35
CA THR A 123 7.62 4.65 -10.99
C THR A 123 7.43 5.20 -12.41
N ARG A 124 8.36 6.05 -12.87
CA ARG A 124 8.34 6.59 -14.24
C ARG A 124 8.76 5.56 -15.26
N GLU A 125 9.83 4.85 -14.95
CA GLU A 125 10.30 3.70 -15.71
C GLU A 125 9.66 2.44 -15.14
N PHE A 126 9.50 1.44 -16.00
CA PHE A 126 8.97 0.16 -15.56
C PHE A 126 9.93 -0.50 -14.57
N SER A 127 9.44 -0.76 -13.36
CA SER A 127 9.98 -1.74 -12.43
C SER A 127 8.88 -2.76 -12.11
N PRO A 128 9.18 -4.06 -12.03
CA PRO A 128 8.22 -5.06 -11.60
C PRO A 128 7.58 -4.73 -10.25
N GLN A 129 6.27 -4.93 -10.15
CA GLN A 129 5.52 -4.83 -8.89
C GLN A 129 5.92 -5.92 -7.89
N ALA A 130 6.63 -6.96 -8.33
CA ALA A 130 7.19 -8.00 -7.46
C ALA A 130 8.52 -7.58 -6.81
N ASP A 131 9.10 -6.45 -7.21
CA ASP A 131 10.33 -5.95 -6.60
C ASP A 131 10.02 -5.23 -5.27
N GLY A 132 10.92 -5.36 -4.30
CA GLY A 132 10.81 -4.56 -3.08
C GLY A 132 10.86 -3.05 -3.31
N LEU A 133 10.33 -2.29 -2.36
CA LEU A 133 10.46 -0.84 -2.31
C LEU A 133 11.94 -0.47 -2.11
N SER A 134 12.45 0.35 -3.01
CA SER A 134 13.77 0.97 -2.92
C SER A 134 13.75 2.18 -1.96
N ARG A 135 14.93 2.69 -1.61
CA ARG A 135 15.07 3.96 -0.91
C ARG A 135 14.34 5.10 -1.63
N ASN A 136 14.36 5.14 -2.97
CA ASN A 136 13.66 6.18 -3.75
C ASN A 136 12.14 6.04 -3.66
N ASP A 137 11.62 4.81 -3.68
CA ASP A 137 10.18 4.54 -3.53
C ASP A 137 9.69 5.00 -2.14
N LEU A 138 10.45 4.65 -1.10
CA LEU A 138 10.17 5.04 0.28
C LEU A 138 10.27 6.55 0.46
N ALA A 139 11.28 7.20 -0.13
CA ALA A 139 11.43 8.66 -0.09
C ALA A 139 10.22 9.36 -0.73
N ALA A 140 9.81 8.93 -1.92
CA ALA A 140 8.67 9.52 -2.61
C ALA A 140 7.36 9.35 -1.82
N ALA A 141 7.09 8.15 -1.29
CA ALA A 141 5.91 7.90 -0.47
C ALA A 141 5.94 8.74 0.83
N TRP A 142 7.07 8.77 1.52
CA TRP A 142 7.21 9.54 2.77
C TRP A 142 7.06 11.03 2.56
N THR A 143 7.61 11.57 1.47
CA THR A 143 7.43 12.98 1.09
C THR A 143 5.95 13.32 0.97
N ILE A 144 5.14 12.50 0.29
CA ILE A 144 3.71 12.77 0.15
C ILE A 144 2.99 12.67 1.50
N LEU A 145 3.22 11.60 2.26
CA LEU A 145 2.61 11.41 3.58
C LEU A 145 2.92 12.61 4.49
N CYS A 146 4.18 13.04 4.58
CA CYS A 146 4.61 14.17 5.40
C CYS A 146 4.12 15.53 4.91
N HIS A 147 3.99 15.72 3.59
CA HIS A 147 3.52 16.99 3.02
C HIS A 147 2.01 17.21 3.22
N PHE A 148 1.21 16.15 3.19
CA PHE A 148 -0.24 16.23 3.32
C PHE A 148 -0.64 16.52 4.78
N LYS A 149 -1.60 17.42 4.94
CA LYS A 149 -2.12 17.86 6.24
C LYS A 149 -3.01 16.80 6.84
N GLU A 150 -3.93 16.26 6.05
CA GLU A 150 -4.77 15.15 6.48
C GLU A 150 -3.93 13.88 6.64
N PRO A 151 -4.30 12.98 7.56
CA PRO A 151 -3.63 11.70 7.66
C PRO A 151 -3.92 10.87 6.41
N TYR A 152 -2.89 10.30 5.80
CA TYR A 152 -3.00 9.39 4.66
C TYR A 152 -2.41 8.04 5.02
N MET A 153 -2.96 7.01 4.39
CA MET A 153 -2.40 5.67 4.39
C MET A 153 -1.84 5.35 3.01
N MET A 154 -0.60 4.87 2.97
CA MET A 154 0.01 4.30 1.78
C MET A 154 0.00 2.78 1.87
N ILE A 155 -0.37 2.13 0.78
CA ILE A 155 -0.21 0.68 0.63
C ILE A 155 0.66 0.32 -0.57
N TYR A 156 1.38 -0.79 -0.44
CA TYR A 156 2.07 -1.46 -1.52
C TYR A 156 1.74 -2.95 -1.53
N ASN A 157 1.35 -3.46 -2.70
CA ASN A 157 1.02 -4.87 -2.92
C ASN A 157 2.19 -5.49 -3.70
N CYS A 158 3.18 -6.07 -3.03
CA CYS A 158 4.36 -6.65 -3.66
C CYS A 158 4.08 -8.06 -4.19
N GLY A 159 4.08 -8.24 -5.51
CA GLY A 159 3.79 -9.51 -6.19
C GLY A 159 2.31 -9.76 -6.49
N PHE A 160 1.98 -10.86 -7.16
CA PHE A 160 0.60 -11.17 -7.57
C PHE A 160 -0.28 -11.54 -6.37
N GLU A 161 0.21 -12.41 -5.49
CA GLU A 161 -0.54 -12.95 -4.35
C GLU A 161 -0.79 -11.91 -3.25
N SER A 162 -0.15 -10.75 -3.35
CA SER A 162 -0.44 -9.59 -2.50
C SER A 162 -1.72 -8.84 -2.90
N GLY A 163 -2.38 -9.23 -4.00
CA GLY A 163 -3.57 -8.58 -4.53
C GLY A 163 -3.28 -7.41 -5.47
N SER A 164 -2.10 -7.38 -6.11
CA SER A 164 -1.80 -6.33 -7.09
C SER A 164 -2.60 -6.50 -8.37
N SER A 165 -3.19 -5.40 -8.86
CA SER A 165 -3.91 -5.34 -10.14
C SER A 165 -3.02 -5.07 -11.36
N GLN A 166 -1.79 -4.59 -11.17
CA GLN A 166 -0.90 -4.16 -12.25
C GLN A 166 0.53 -4.66 -12.03
N GLY A 167 1.23 -4.88 -13.14
CA GLY A 167 2.61 -5.37 -13.16
C GLY A 167 3.68 -4.32 -12.92
N HIS A 168 3.38 -3.05 -13.20
CA HIS A 168 4.29 -1.92 -13.01
C HIS A 168 4.21 -1.42 -11.56
N LYS A 169 5.37 -1.31 -10.90
CA LYS A 169 5.57 -0.77 -9.55
C LYS A 169 4.77 0.52 -9.29
N HIS A 170 3.86 0.42 -8.35
CA HIS A 170 3.03 1.52 -7.87
C HIS A 170 2.63 1.32 -6.40
N MET A 171 2.60 2.42 -5.67
CA MET A 171 1.97 2.53 -4.35
C MET A 171 0.59 3.20 -4.50
N GLN A 172 -0.33 2.88 -3.61
CA GLN A 172 -1.66 3.50 -3.57
C GLN A 172 -1.78 4.31 -2.29
N LEU A 173 -2.37 5.49 -2.36
CA LEU A 173 -2.55 6.37 -1.21
C LEU A 173 -3.98 6.88 -1.14
N TRP A 174 -4.53 7.02 0.05
CA TRP A 174 -5.82 7.66 0.30
C TRP A 174 -5.90 8.15 1.75
N PRO A 175 -6.85 9.03 2.10
CA PRO A 175 -7.04 9.48 3.47
C PRO A 175 -7.16 8.30 4.44
N TYR A 176 -6.47 8.36 5.58
CA TYR A 176 -6.57 7.35 6.62
C TYR A 176 -8.04 7.20 7.03
N PRO A 177 -8.57 5.98 7.15
CA PRO A 177 -9.99 5.79 7.41
C PRO A 177 -10.36 6.35 8.78
N ASN A 178 -11.55 6.94 8.87
CA ASN A 178 -12.10 7.38 10.14
C ASN A 178 -12.47 6.15 10.99
N GLU A 179 -11.63 5.80 11.97
CA GLU A 179 -11.84 4.64 12.84
C GLU A 179 -13.12 4.73 13.68
N GLN A 180 -13.61 5.94 13.96
CA GLN A 180 -14.90 6.14 14.62
C GLN A 180 -16.07 5.73 13.72
N GLU A 181 -16.00 6.04 12.42
CA GLU A 181 -17.00 5.60 11.43
C GLU A 181 -16.90 4.10 11.15
N LEU A 182 -15.69 3.53 11.18
CA LEU A 182 -15.49 2.09 11.04
C LEU A 182 -16.06 1.30 12.23
N GLY A 183 -16.04 1.90 13.43
CA GLY A 183 -16.39 1.23 14.68
C GLY A 183 -15.25 0.40 15.29
N PHE A 184 -14.03 0.49 14.75
CA PHE A 184 -12.84 -0.19 15.27
C PHE A 184 -11.56 0.51 14.83
N LYS A 185 -10.48 0.25 15.58
CA LYS A 185 -9.12 0.70 15.23
C LYS A 185 -8.42 -0.34 14.36
N LEU A 186 -7.64 0.11 13.38
CA LEU A 186 -6.81 -0.81 12.60
C LEU A 186 -5.79 -1.48 13.51
N PHE A 187 -5.65 -2.81 13.41
CA PHE A 187 -4.82 -3.57 14.35
C PHE A 187 -3.37 -3.07 14.48
N PRO A 188 -2.68 -2.54 13.45
CA PRO A 188 -1.31 -2.06 13.61
C PRO A 188 -1.15 -0.93 14.65
N SER A 189 -2.22 -0.17 14.92
CA SER A 189 -2.24 0.86 15.98
C SER A 189 -2.02 0.32 17.40
N GLN A 190 -2.12 -1.01 17.59
CA GLN A 190 -1.86 -1.68 18.87
C GLN A 190 -0.37 -1.94 19.13
N ALA A 191 0.50 -1.72 18.14
CA ALA A 191 1.95 -1.82 18.33
C ALA A 191 2.44 -0.80 19.35
N LYS A 192 3.50 -1.16 20.10
CA LYS A 192 3.98 -0.34 21.23
C LYS A 192 5.46 0.02 21.14
N SER A 193 6.14 -0.41 20.08
CA SER A 193 7.60 -0.23 19.97
C SER A 193 8.00 0.14 18.55
N ASP A 194 8.96 1.06 18.47
CA ASP A 194 9.76 1.45 17.31
C ASP A 194 11.08 0.66 17.23
N VAL A 195 11.39 -0.15 18.26
CA VAL A 195 12.58 -1.00 18.32
C VAL A 195 12.24 -2.47 18.14
N TYR A 196 11.26 -3.01 18.87
CA TYR A 196 10.90 -4.43 18.83
C TYR A 196 9.72 -4.67 17.89
N VAL A 197 9.89 -5.60 16.95
CA VAL A 197 8.83 -5.93 15.98
C VAL A 197 7.65 -6.52 16.73
N THR A 198 6.48 -5.89 16.57
CA THR A 198 5.23 -6.43 17.07
C THR A 198 4.66 -7.41 16.04
N GLU A 199 4.58 -8.69 16.41
CA GLU A 199 4.11 -9.77 15.53
C GLU A 199 2.95 -10.59 16.11
N GLN A 200 2.49 -10.20 17.32
CA GLN A 200 1.47 -10.95 18.07
C GLN A 200 0.31 -10.07 18.56
N ILE A 201 -0.31 -9.31 17.65
CA ILE A 201 -1.49 -8.52 17.99
C ILE A 201 -2.70 -9.46 18.15
N SER A 202 -3.45 -9.33 19.25
CA SER A 202 -4.57 -10.24 19.58
C SER A 202 -5.61 -10.28 18.47
N ASN A 203 -6.20 -11.46 18.26
CA ASN A 203 -7.26 -11.74 17.29
C ASN A 203 -6.92 -11.49 15.80
N VAL A 204 -5.71 -11.04 15.46
CA VAL A 204 -5.27 -10.97 14.05
C VAL A 204 -4.98 -12.39 13.57
N PRO A 205 -5.67 -12.88 12.52
CA PRO A 205 -5.65 -14.30 12.16
C PRO A 205 -4.42 -14.73 11.34
N HIS A 206 -3.65 -13.80 10.79
CA HIS A 206 -2.46 -14.06 9.97
C HIS A 206 -1.20 -13.44 10.57
N LYS A 207 -0.03 -13.95 10.19
CA LYS A 207 1.28 -13.35 10.52
C LYS A 207 1.30 -11.90 10.01
N HIS A 208 1.93 -11.04 10.78
CA HIS A 208 2.09 -9.62 10.50
C HIS A 208 3.30 -9.12 11.28
N PHE A 209 3.89 -8.01 10.84
CA PHE A 209 5.03 -7.38 11.49
C PHE A 209 4.80 -5.89 11.51
N VAL A 210 4.82 -5.29 12.70
CA VAL A 210 4.55 -3.87 12.90
C VAL A 210 5.65 -3.22 13.72
N LEU A 211 6.10 -2.06 13.28
CA LEU A 211 6.93 -1.14 14.05
C LEU A 211 6.30 0.24 14.05
N LEU A 212 6.34 0.90 15.20
CA LEU A 212 6.03 2.32 15.29
C LEU A 212 7.10 3.14 14.57
N LEU A 213 6.68 4.24 13.96
CA LEU A 213 7.56 5.26 13.42
C LEU A 213 7.60 6.42 14.41
N PRO A 214 8.78 6.83 14.91
CA PRO A 214 8.89 7.96 15.82
C PRO A 214 8.44 9.25 15.11
N THR A 215 7.94 10.23 15.85
CA THR A 215 7.53 11.52 15.28
C THR A 215 8.67 12.23 14.53
N SER A 216 9.92 11.96 14.90
CA SER A 216 11.12 12.46 14.22
C SER A 216 11.63 11.54 13.10
N ALA A 217 10.83 10.59 12.62
CA ALA A 217 11.25 9.62 11.60
C ALA A 217 11.66 10.33 10.30
N ASP A 218 12.91 10.13 9.93
CA ASP A 218 13.48 10.50 8.65
C ASP A 218 13.48 9.33 7.67
N LEU A 219 13.97 9.58 6.46
CA LEU A 219 14.08 8.55 5.43
C LEU A 219 14.94 7.37 5.87
N ASP A 220 16.02 7.61 6.60
CA ASP A 220 16.90 6.53 7.07
C ASP A 220 16.20 5.61 8.07
N THR A 221 15.41 6.20 8.96
CA THR A 221 14.57 5.46 9.90
C THR A 221 13.51 4.65 9.16
N LEU A 222 12.86 5.23 8.14
CA LEU A 222 11.88 4.53 7.32
C LEU A 222 12.50 3.35 6.57
N VAL A 223 13.66 3.52 5.95
CA VAL A 223 14.40 2.46 5.22
C VAL A 223 14.81 1.35 6.19
N ARG A 224 15.41 1.69 7.34
CA ARG A 224 15.78 0.69 8.36
C ARG A 224 14.58 -0.09 8.86
N THR A 225 13.44 0.58 9.05
CA THR A 225 12.18 -0.05 9.47
C THR A 225 11.69 -1.04 8.41
N TYR A 226 11.63 -0.59 7.15
CA TYR A 226 11.26 -1.44 6.02
C TYR A 226 12.14 -2.68 5.90
N ASP A 227 13.47 -2.52 5.91
CA ASP A 227 14.41 -3.63 5.80
C ASP A 227 14.26 -4.63 6.96
N LYS A 228 14.01 -4.12 8.17
CA LYS A 228 13.81 -4.96 9.36
C LYS A 228 12.54 -5.80 9.24
N LEU A 229 11.41 -5.19 8.86
CA LEU A 229 10.15 -5.90 8.68
C LEU A 229 10.21 -6.87 7.48
N LEU A 230 10.89 -6.50 6.40
CA LEU A 230 11.08 -7.34 5.22
C LEU A 230 11.89 -8.61 5.55
N ARG A 231 12.89 -8.53 6.44
CA ARG A 231 13.59 -9.73 6.93
C ARG A 231 12.63 -10.70 7.63
N CYS A 232 11.72 -10.20 8.47
CA CYS A 232 10.71 -11.04 9.14
C CYS A 232 9.75 -11.71 8.14
N VAL A 233 9.30 -10.97 7.13
CA VAL A 233 8.48 -11.49 6.02
C VAL A 233 9.21 -12.62 5.28
N ARG A 234 10.44 -12.38 4.86
CA ARG A 234 11.26 -13.37 4.12
C ARG A 234 11.52 -14.61 4.94
N GLN A 235 11.84 -14.45 6.23
CA GLN A 235 12.03 -15.56 7.15
C GLN A 235 10.76 -16.41 7.27
N SER A 236 9.59 -15.78 7.42
CA SER A 236 8.32 -16.50 7.51
C SER A 236 7.96 -17.27 6.24
N HIS A 237 8.28 -16.72 5.07
CA HIS A 237 8.12 -17.43 3.81
C HIS A 237 9.07 -18.61 3.65
N CYS A 238 10.34 -18.44 4.08
CA CYS A 238 11.32 -19.52 4.12
C CYS A 238 10.84 -20.67 5.01
N GLU A 239 10.38 -20.37 6.22
CA GLU A 239 9.81 -21.36 7.16
C GLU A 239 8.57 -22.07 6.60
N ALA A 240 7.73 -21.36 5.85
CA ALA A 240 6.56 -21.94 5.19
C ALA A 240 6.91 -22.74 3.91
N GLY A 241 8.15 -22.67 3.45
CA GLY A 241 8.65 -23.36 2.25
C GLY A 241 8.13 -22.82 0.92
N LYS A 242 7.41 -21.70 0.90
CA LYS A 242 6.83 -21.11 -0.32
C LYS A 242 6.45 -19.64 -0.19
N GLY A 243 6.40 -18.97 -1.34
CA GLY A 243 5.92 -17.60 -1.51
C GLY A 243 6.97 -16.55 -1.24
N THR A 244 6.77 -15.37 -1.80
CA THR A 244 7.65 -14.20 -1.64
C THR A 244 6.86 -12.90 -1.54
N ASP A 245 5.55 -12.97 -1.71
CA ASP A 245 4.68 -11.83 -1.92
C ASP A 245 4.21 -11.29 -0.58
N TYR A 246 4.03 -9.97 -0.49
CA TYR A 246 3.68 -9.33 0.78
C TYR A 246 2.97 -8.01 0.57
N ASN A 247 2.27 -7.58 1.61
CA ASN A 247 1.74 -6.24 1.71
C ASN A 247 2.65 -5.37 2.56
N VAL A 248 2.75 -4.09 2.18
CA VAL A 248 3.31 -3.02 3.00
C VAL A 248 2.21 -1.99 3.21
N ILE A 249 2.10 -1.50 4.44
CA ILE A 249 1.23 -0.38 4.80
C ILE A 249 2.07 0.61 5.61
N VAL A 250 1.99 1.89 5.25
CA VAL A 250 2.70 2.97 5.93
C VAL A 250 1.73 4.11 6.22
N VAL A 251 1.74 4.55 7.47
CA VAL A 251 1.19 5.84 7.93
C VAL A 251 2.31 6.59 8.67
N LYS A 252 2.06 7.79 9.20
CA LYS A 252 3.11 8.56 9.90
C LYS A 252 3.56 7.89 11.19
N GLU A 253 2.67 7.10 11.81
CA GLU A 253 2.82 6.53 13.14
C GLU A 253 3.37 5.11 13.15
N TRP A 254 3.23 4.35 12.05
CA TRP A 254 3.64 2.96 12.00
C TRP A 254 3.83 2.45 10.56
N MET A 255 4.63 1.38 10.45
CA MET A 255 4.75 0.56 9.27
C MET A 255 4.33 -0.87 9.60
N CYS A 256 3.49 -1.46 8.75
CA CYS A 256 3.02 -2.83 8.85
C CYS A 256 3.39 -3.61 7.58
N MET A 257 3.90 -4.83 7.75
CA MET A 257 4.10 -5.77 6.65
C MET A 257 3.42 -7.10 6.93
N ILE A 258 2.81 -7.69 5.89
CA ILE A 258 2.01 -8.91 5.99
C ILE A 258 2.48 -9.88 4.89
N PRO A 259 3.03 -11.06 5.23
CA PRO A 259 3.39 -12.09 4.24
C PRO A 259 2.13 -12.71 3.63
N ARG A 260 2.11 -12.89 2.31
CA ARG A 260 0.92 -13.26 1.53
C ARG A 260 1.07 -14.60 0.83
N ARG A 261 -0.02 -15.37 0.83
CA ARG A 261 -0.09 -16.69 0.20
C ARG A 261 -0.97 -16.70 -1.04
N HIS A 262 -2.13 -16.05 -0.92
CA HIS A 262 -3.17 -16.07 -1.93
C HIS A 262 -3.77 -14.67 -2.05
N SER A 263 -3.94 -14.22 -3.29
CA SER A 263 -4.58 -12.95 -3.66
C SER A 263 -6.09 -12.98 -3.50
N GLY A 264 -6.70 -14.17 -3.51
CA GLY A 264 -8.15 -14.39 -3.47
C GLY A 264 -8.46 -15.82 -3.92
N LEU A 265 -9.74 -16.14 -4.12
CA LEU A 265 -10.15 -17.36 -4.83
C LEU A 265 -10.43 -17.02 -6.30
N ASP A 266 -10.35 -18.02 -7.18
CA ASP A 266 -10.66 -17.84 -8.61
C ASP A 266 -12.07 -17.30 -8.86
N ARG A 267 -12.99 -17.58 -7.93
CA ARG A 267 -14.40 -17.13 -7.94
C ARG A 267 -14.62 -15.69 -7.44
N GLY A 268 -13.56 -14.93 -7.16
CA GLY A 268 -13.61 -13.57 -6.61
C GLY A 268 -13.13 -13.49 -5.16
N ALA A 269 -13.50 -12.41 -4.47
CA ALA A 269 -13.07 -12.11 -3.09
C ALA A 269 -11.56 -11.83 -2.96
N GLY A 270 -11.01 -11.06 -3.91
CA GLY A 270 -9.63 -10.62 -3.86
C GLY A 270 -9.30 -9.73 -2.66
N ALA A 271 -8.08 -9.82 -2.15
CA ALA A 271 -7.61 -9.06 -1.00
C ALA A 271 -6.25 -8.40 -1.29
N ASN A 272 -6.21 -7.07 -1.13
CA ASN A 272 -4.99 -6.27 -1.16
C ASN A 272 -4.54 -5.94 0.28
N SER A 273 -3.54 -5.06 0.43
CA SER A 273 -3.08 -4.62 1.76
C SER A 273 -4.18 -4.06 2.66
N ALA A 274 -5.15 -3.32 2.10
CA ALA A 274 -6.24 -2.74 2.88
C ALA A 274 -7.18 -3.84 3.42
N ALA A 275 -7.51 -4.81 2.57
CA ALA A 275 -8.31 -5.97 2.97
C ALA A 275 -7.63 -6.72 4.13
N MET A 276 -6.31 -6.92 4.07
CA MET A 276 -5.56 -7.56 5.16
C MET A 276 -5.56 -6.78 6.48
N LEU A 277 -5.96 -5.50 6.49
CA LEU A 277 -6.22 -4.72 7.72
C LEU A 277 -7.67 -4.82 8.21
N GLY A 278 -8.52 -5.61 7.53
CA GLY A 278 -9.95 -5.68 7.75
C GLY A 278 -10.78 -4.73 6.87
N LEU A 279 -10.19 -4.03 5.90
CA LEU A 279 -10.91 -3.10 5.01
C LEU A 279 -11.18 -3.75 3.65
N VAL A 280 -12.23 -4.57 3.59
CA VAL A 280 -12.55 -5.41 2.41
C VAL A 280 -13.45 -4.66 1.44
N TRP A 281 -13.13 -4.74 0.15
CA TRP A 281 -13.98 -4.21 -0.92
C TRP A 281 -14.61 -5.38 -1.68
N THR A 282 -15.92 -5.34 -1.84
CA THR A 282 -16.70 -6.35 -2.59
C THR A 282 -17.33 -5.73 -3.81
N ILE A 283 -17.32 -6.44 -4.92
CA ILE A 283 -17.86 -6.03 -6.22
C ILE A 283 -19.26 -6.63 -6.41
N THR A 284 -19.53 -7.78 -5.80
CA THR A 284 -20.84 -8.47 -5.85
C THR A 284 -21.28 -8.97 -4.48
N GLY A 285 -22.59 -9.18 -4.31
CA GLY A 285 -23.12 -9.86 -3.12
C GLY A 285 -22.59 -11.29 -2.96
N THR A 286 -22.35 -11.99 -4.07
CA THR A 286 -21.78 -13.35 -4.05
C THR A 286 -20.34 -13.38 -3.50
N GLU A 287 -19.54 -12.32 -3.68
CA GLU A 287 -18.21 -12.26 -3.04
C GLU A 287 -18.33 -12.20 -1.52
N ARG A 288 -19.33 -11.48 -0.98
CA ARG A 288 -19.59 -11.43 0.46
C ARG A 288 -19.90 -12.82 1.03
N GLU A 289 -20.62 -13.65 0.29
CA GLU A 289 -20.91 -15.05 0.65
C GLU A 289 -19.64 -15.90 0.68
N VAL A 290 -18.68 -15.66 -0.24
CA VAL A 290 -17.38 -16.33 -0.24
C VAL A 290 -16.62 -16.06 1.06
N TRP A 291 -16.57 -14.79 1.50
CA TRP A 291 -15.96 -14.41 2.79
C TRP A 291 -16.65 -15.07 3.99
N ASN A 292 -17.97 -15.29 3.92
CA ASN A 292 -18.72 -15.93 5.00
C ASN A 292 -18.66 -17.45 5.00
N SER A 293 -18.34 -18.10 3.88
CA SER A 293 -18.45 -19.56 3.74
C SER A 293 -17.65 -20.35 4.78
N THR A 294 -16.49 -19.84 5.20
CA THR A 294 -15.67 -20.40 6.29
C THR A 294 -15.51 -19.42 7.46
N GLY A 295 -16.12 -18.24 7.38
CA GLY A 295 -15.85 -17.10 8.27
C GLY A 295 -14.67 -16.23 7.79
N PRO A 296 -14.75 -14.89 7.94
CA PRO A 296 -13.67 -13.97 7.56
C PRO A 296 -12.31 -14.31 8.16
N ALA A 297 -12.24 -14.72 9.43
CA ALA A 297 -10.98 -15.01 10.11
C ALA A 297 -10.23 -16.19 9.47
N GLU A 298 -10.95 -17.26 9.11
CA GLU A 298 -10.36 -18.40 8.39
C GLU A 298 -9.95 -18.00 6.97
N TYR A 299 -10.72 -17.16 6.30
CA TYR A 299 -10.34 -16.70 4.96
C TYR A 299 -9.09 -15.80 5.00
N PHE A 300 -8.90 -14.99 6.03
CA PHE A 300 -7.65 -14.25 6.23
C PHE A 300 -6.43 -15.16 6.49
N LYS A 301 -6.59 -16.31 7.16
CA LYS A 301 -5.55 -17.35 7.28
C LYS A 301 -5.22 -18.03 5.95
N TYR A 302 -6.19 -18.08 5.05
CA TYR A 302 -5.96 -18.53 3.68
C TYR A 302 -5.13 -17.48 2.92
N LEU A 303 -5.53 -16.21 2.96
CA LEU A 303 -4.89 -15.12 2.21
C LEU A 303 -3.45 -14.80 2.68
N GLY A 304 -3.21 -14.82 3.99
CA GLY A 304 -1.89 -14.60 4.61
C GLY A 304 -1.28 -15.88 5.18
N LEU A 305 -0.03 -15.83 5.65
CA LEU A 305 0.50 -16.96 6.46
C LEU A 305 -0.31 -17.07 7.76
N PRO A 306 -0.87 -18.24 8.12
CA PRO A 306 -1.57 -18.41 9.39
C PRO A 306 -0.60 -18.20 10.57
N ARG A 307 -1.13 -17.74 11.70
CA ARG A 307 -0.41 -17.70 12.98
C ARG A 307 -0.39 -19.04 13.67
#